data_AF-A0A2E0GMP7-F1
#
_entry.id   AF-A0A2E0GMP7-F1
#
_cell.length_a   1.000
_cell.length_b   1.000
_cell.length_c   1.000
_cell.angle_alpha   90.00
_cell.angle_beta   90.00
_cell.angle_gamma   90.00
#
_symmetry.space_group_name_H-M   'P 1'
#
loop_
_entity.id
_entity.type
_entity.pdbx_description
1 polymer ?
#
loop_
_entity_poly.entity_id
_entity_poly.type
_entity_poly.pdbx_seq_one_letter_code
_entity_poly.pdbx_strand_id
1 'polypeptide(L)'
;MEEINYEKLIGQWHRDRNLIDGSSDKDQYMKLIQEAGELSDSLCKGKDIKDDIGDMMVVLINIMVRNNLTMNECLSVAYNDIKDRKGKMVDGVFVKEGDT
;
A
#
# COMPACT_ATOMS: atom_id res chain seq x y z
N MET A 1 26.01 1.05 -9.42
CA MET A 1 25.34 0.38 -8.29
C MET A 1 23.93 0.11 -8.76
N GLU A 2 23.52 -1.15 -8.78
CA GLU A 2 22.16 -1.53 -9.19
C GLU A 2 21.19 -1.11 -8.09
N GLU A 3 20.07 -0.48 -8.46
CA GLU A 3 19.05 -0.03 -7.52
C GLU A 3 18.28 -1.25 -6.98
N ILE A 4 18.04 -1.28 -5.66
CA ILE A 4 17.36 -2.41 -5.03
C ILE A 4 15.88 -2.38 -5.45
N ASN A 5 15.41 -3.47 -6.07
CA ASN A 5 14.00 -3.66 -6.36
C ASN A 5 13.31 -4.40 -5.20
N TYR A 6 12.75 -3.64 -4.26
CA TYR A 6 12.05 -4.18 -3.09
C TYR A 6 10.79 -4.97 -3.44
N GLU A 7 10.04 -4.56 -4.46
CA GLU A 7 8.85 -5.29 -4.94
C GLU A 7 9.21 -6.74 -5.30
N LYS A 8 10.30 -6.94 -6.04
CA LYS A 8 10.79 -8.27 -6.42
C LYS A 8 11.28 -9.08 -5.22
N LEU A 9 12.03 -8.47 -4.30
CA LEU A 9 12.55 -9.16 -3.11
C LEU A 9 11.42 -9.61 -2.18
N ILE A 10 10.46 -8.73 -1.92
CA ILE A 10 9.28 -9.02 -1.08
C ILE A 10 8.40 -10.07 -1.78
N GLY A 11 8.17 -9.94 -3.08
CA GLY A 11 7.42 -10.93 -3.86
C GLY A 11 8.06 -12.31 -3.80
N GLN A 12 9.39 -12.42 -3.88
CA GLN A 12 10.10 -13.68 -3.69
C GLN A 12 9.96 -14.21 -2.27
N TRP A 13 10.10 -13.34 -1.26
CA TRP A 13 9.95 -13.71 0.15
C TRP A 13 8.58 -14.34 0.46
N HIS A 14 7.51 -13.84 -0.16
CA HIS A 14 6.16 -14.42 -0.08
C HIS A 14 6.07 -15.81 -0.72
N ARG A 15 6.66 -15.98 -1.91
CA ARG A 15 6.70 -17.28 -2.61
C ARG A 15 7.47 -18.33 -1.81
N ASP A 16 8.63 -17.97 -1.28
CA ASP A 16 9.49 -18.86 -0.49
C ASP A 16 8.80 -19.42 0.77
N ARG A 17 7.76 -18.74 1.26
CA ARG A 17 7.02 -19.08 2.48
C ARG A 17 5.61 -19.61 2.22
N ASN A 18 5.28 -19.93 0.97
CA ASN A 18 3.94 -20.38 0.59
C ASN A 18 2.82 -19.39 1.01
N LEU A 19 3.11 -18.09 1.03
CA LEU A 19 2.12 -17.06 1.39
C LEU A 19 1.23 -16.68 0.20
N ILE A 20 1.60 -17.06 -1.02
CA ILE A 20 0.79 -16.85 -2.21
C ILE A 20 -0.34 -17.89 -2.28
N ASP A 21 0.01 -19.18 -2.31
CA ASP A 21 -0.94 -20.28 -2.45
C ASP A 21 -1.54 -20.73 -1.11
N GLY A 22 -0.82 -20.50 0.01
CA GLY A 22 -1.27 -20.82 1.36
C GLY A 22 -2.16 -19.76 2.01
N SER A 23 -2.55 -18.71 1.30
CA SER A 23 -3.48 -17.69 1.79
C SER A 23 -4.51 -17.31 0.72
N SER A 24 -5.45 -16.42 1.04
CA SER A 24 -6.42 -15.84 0.10
C SER A 24 -6.36 -14.30 0.10
N ASP A 25 -6.99 -13.65 -0.89
CA ASP A 25 -7.07 -12.19 -0.94
C ASP A 25 -7.80 -11.65 0.29
N LYS A 26 -8.77 -12.41 0.79
CA LYS A 26 -9.50 -12.07 2.00
C LYS A 26 -8.60 -12.12 3.23
N ASP A 27 -7.74 -13.13 3.34
CA ASP A 27 -6.79 -13.23 4.46
C ASP A 27 -5.77 -12.09 4.43
N GLN A 28 -5.24 -11.76 3.25
CA GLN A 28 -4.31 -10.66 3.08
C GLN A 28 -4.99 -9.30 3.31
N TYR A 29 -6.24 -9.12 2.89
CA TYR A 29 -7.01 -7.92 3.22
C TYR A 29 -7.22 -7.79 4.73
N MET A 30 -7.53 -8.87 5.44
CA MET A 30 -7.64 -8.84 6.92
C MET A 30 -6.30 -8.50 7.58
N LYS A 31 -5.19 -8.99 7.03
CA LYS A 31 -3.85 -8.59 7.49
C LYS A 31 -3.57 -7.12 7.22
N LEU A 32 -3.98 -6.59 6.06
CA LEU A 32 -3.85 -5.15 5.75
C LEU A 32 -4.62 -4.28 6.76
N ILE A 33 -5.81 -4.71 7.19
CA ILE A 33 -6.58 -4.01 8.24
C ILE A 33 -5.85 -4.05 9.59
N GLN A 34 -5.17 -5.15 9.90
CA GLN A 34 -4.30 -5.22 11.08
C GLN A 34 -3.18 -4.17 11.00
N GLU A 35 -2.43 -4.11 9.88
CA GLU A 35 -1.32 -3.15 9.72
C GLU A 35 -1.82 -1.69 9.76
N ALA A 36 -3.01 -1.41 9.22
CA ALA A 36 -3.63 -0.10 9.33
C ALA A 36 -3.96 0.28 10.79
N GLY A 37 -4.31 -0.70 11.62
CA GLY A 37 -4.50 -0.52 13.07
C GLY A 37 -3.19 -0.21 13.80
N GLU A 38 -2.10 -0.89 13.43
CA GLU A 38 -0.77 -0.65 13.98
C GLU A 38 -0.25 0.76 13.61
N LEU A 39 -0.41 1.17 12.35
CA LEU A 39 -0.13 2.53 11.91
C LEU A 39 -0.93 3.59 12.70
N SER A 40 -2.22 3.34 12.93
CA SER A 40 -3.09 4.23 13.72
C SER A 40 -2.57 4.39 15.17
N ASP A 41 -2.17 3.29 15.80
CA ASP A 41 -1.60 3.30 17.16
C ASP A 41 -0.30 4.11 17.22
N SER A 42 0.62 3.89 16.28
CA SER A 42 1.88 4.63 16.19
C SER A 42 1.67 6.12 15.96
N LEU A 43 0.72 6.51 15.10
CA LEU A 43 0.34 7.92 14.90
C LEU A 43 -0.21 8.54 16.19
N CYS A 44 -1.12 7.85 16.88
CA CYS A 44 -1.70 8.35 18.14
C CYS A 44 -0.64 8.53 19.25
N LYS A 45 0.42 7.72 19.22
CA LYS A 45 1.51 7.73 20.19
C LYS A 45 2.72 8.56 19.76
N GLY A 46 2.70 9.16 18.56
CA GLY A 46 3.82 9.94 18.02
C GLY A 46 5.10 9.12 17.82
N LYS A 47 4.98 7.84 17.45
CA LYS A 47 6.10 6.93 17.18
C LYS A 47 6.60 7.04 15.74
N ASP A 48 7.76 6.43 15.45
CA ASP A 48 8.23 6.25 14.08
C ASP A 48 7.28 5.30 13.33
N ILE A 49 6.80 5.72 12.16
CA ILE A 49 5.75 5.02 11.38
C ILE A 49 6.31 4.28 10.15
N LYS A 50 7.64 4.29 9.95
CA LYS A 50 8.24 3.66 8.75
C LYS A 50 7.98 2.17 8.67
N ASP A 51 7.97 1.49 9.82
CA ASP A 51 7.71 0.05 9.93
C ASP A 51 6.26 -0.26 9.53
N ASP A 52 5.30 0.41 10.19
CA ASP A 52 3.86 0.21 9.93
C ASP A 52 3.47 0.49 8.46
N ILE A 53 4.01 1.56 7.86
CA ILE A 53 3.80 1.85 6.43
C ILE A 53 4.43 0.74 5.56
N GLY A 54 5.64 0.28 5.92
CA GLY A 54 6.33 -0.80 5.23
C GLY A 54 5.53 -2.10 5.26
N ASP A 55 4.96 -2.45 6.40
CA ASP A 55 4.15 -3.66 6.57
C ASP A 55 2.88 -3.62 5.73
N MET A 56 2.20 -2.48 5.65
CA MET A 56 1.10 -2.29 4.70
C MET A 56 1.55 -2.54 3.25
N MET A 57 2.72 -2.04 2.85
CA MET A 57 3.26 -2.28 1.51
C MET A 57 3.62 -3.75 1.27
N VAL A 58 4.18 -4.44 2.27
CA VAL A 58 4.49 -5.88 2.18
C VAL A 58 3.23 -6.71 1.92
N VAL A 59 2.12 -6.38 2.60
CA VAL A 59 0.82 -7.04 2.40
C VAL A 59 0.24 -6.70 1.03
N LEU A 60 0.28 -5.43 0.60
CA LEU A 60 -0.18 -5.04 -0.73
C LEU A 60 0.61 -5.72 -1.85
N ILE A 61 1.92 -5.88 -1.70
CA ILE A 61 2.76 -6.63 -2.65
C ILE A 61 2.33 -8.10 -2.69
N ASN A 62 1.95 -8.72 -1.57
CA ASN A 62 1.39 -10.08 -1.60
C ASN A 62 0.14 -10.16 -2.50
N ILE A 63 -0.79 -9.22 -2.31
CA ILE A 63 -2.02 -9.10 -3.10
C ILE A 63 -1.71 -8.86 -4.59
N MET A 64 -0.72 -8.02 -4.89
CA MET A 64 -0.27 -7.81 -6.28
C MET A 64 0.27 -9.11 -6.90
N VAL A 65 1.21 -9.77 -6.22
CA VAL A 65 1.90 -10.98 -6.70
C VAL A 65 0.93 -12.13 -6.92
N ARG A 66 -0.05 -12.33 -6.01
CA ARG A 66 -1.05 -13.40 -6.14
C ARG A 66 -2.09 -13.15 -7.25
N ASN A 67 -2.29 -11.89 -7.63
CA ASN A 67 -3.19 -11.49 -8.73
C ASN A 67 -2.44 -11.19 -10.04
N ASN A 68 -1.13 -11.49 -10.11
CA ASN A 68 -0.28 -11.20 -11.27
C ASN A 68 -0.33 -9.72 -11.70
N LEU A 69 -0.25 -8.83 -10.72
CA LEU A 69 -0.17 -7.38 -10.88
C LEU A 69 1.21 -6.88 -10.46
N THR A 70 1.62 -5.75 -11.01
CA THR A 70 2.80 -4.99 -10.57
C THR A 70 2.39 -3.71 -9.85
N MET A 71 3.27 -3.22 -8.98
CA MET A 71 3.11 -1.94 -8.31
C MET A 71 2.96 -0.79 -9.31
N ASN A 72 3.74 -0.82 -10.40
CA ASN A 72 3.65 0.18 -11.46
C ASN A 72 2.30 0.18 -12.18
N GLU A 73 1.70 -0.98 -12.44
CA GLU A 73 0.35 -1.04 -13.02
C GLU A 73 -0.69 -0.44 -12.07
N CYS A 74 -0.68 -0.84 -10.79
CA CYS A 74 -1.60 -0.33 -9.79
C CYS A 74 -1.46 1.19 -9.60
N LEU A 75 -0.22 1.69 -9.49
CA LEU A 75 0.06 3.12 -9.34
C LEU A 75 -0.27 3.90 -10.61
N SER A 76 -0.04 3.34 -11.80
CA SER A 76 -0.39 3.98 -13.07
C SER A 76 -1.90 4.22 -13.16
N VAL A 77 -2.71 3.22 -12.80
CA VAL A 77 -4.18 3.37 -12.74
C VAL A 77 -4.56 4.48 -11.78
N ALA A 78 -4.11 4.41 -10.53
CA ALA A 78 -4.44 5.41 -9.50
C ALA A 78 -3.95 6.82 -9.87
N TYR A 79 -2.74 6.95 -10.42
CA TYR A 79 -2.17 8.24 -10.84
C TYR A 79 -2.98 8.87 -11.96
N ASN A 80 -3.40 8.08 -12.96
CA ASN A 80 -4.22 8.59 -14.07
C ASN A 80 -5.57 9.15 -13.60
N ASP A 81 -6.13 8.63 -12.50
CA ASP A 81 -7.38 9.13 -11.89
C ASP A 81 -7.20 10.42 -11.07
N ILE A 82 -5.97 10.75 -10.65
CA ILE A 82 -5.69 11.90 -9.77
C ILE A 82 -4.88 13.01 -10.43
N LYS A 83 -4.11 12.73 -11.49
CA LYS A 83 -3.12 13.65 -12.08
C LYS A 83 -3.69 15.01 -12.52
N ASP A 84 -4.94 15.02 -12.96
CA ASP A 84 -5.61 16.23 -13.48
C ASP A 84 -6.52 16.89 -12.43
N ARG A 85 -6.63 16.32 -11.22
CA ARG A 85 -7.44 16.92 -10.14
C ARG A 85 -6.88 18.29 -9.76
N LYS A 86 -7.78 19.28 -9.70
CA LYS A 86 -7.50 20.63 -9.18
C LYS A 86 -8.26 20.84 -7.90
N GLY A 87 -7.63 21.50 -6.93
CA GLY A 87 -8.15 21.65 -5.59
C GLY A 87 -7.05 21.93 -4.57
N LYS A 88 -7.45 22.12 -3.32
CA LYS A 88 -6.53 22.38 -2.19
C LYS A 88 -7.04 21.73 -0.92
N MET A 89 -6.14 21.49 0.02
CA MET A 89 -6.51 21.09 1.37
C MET A 89 -7.14 22.29 2.10
N VAL A 90 -8.32 22.10 2.67
CA VAL A 90 -9.00 23.04 3.57
C VAL A 90 -9.46 22.23 4.77
N ASP A 91 -9.02 22.62 5.98
CA ASP A 91 -9.38 21.97 7.25
C ASP A 91 -9.21 20.44 7.25
N GLY A 92 -8.11 19.96 6.64
CA GLY A 92 -7.77 18.53 6.58
C GLY A 92 -8.48 17.74 5.48
N VAL A 93 -9.32 18.39 4.65
CA VAL A 93 -10.04 17.76 3.55
C VAL A 93 -9.59 18.33 2.21
N PHE A 94 -9.42 17.48 1.20
CA PHE A 94 -9.17 17.93 -0.17
C PHE A 94 -10.45 18.48 -0.79
N VAL A 95 -10.50 19.79 -1.05
CA VAL A 95 -11.61 20.47 -1.71
C VAL A 95 -11.27 20.68 -3.18
N LYS A 96 -12.11 20.17 -4.09
CA LYS A 96 -11.90 20.32 -5.53
C LYS A 96 -12.21 21.75 -5.98
N GLU A 97 -11.54 22.20 -7.03
CA GLU A 97 -11.86 23.47 -7.68
C GLU A 97 -13.27 23.40 -8.30
N GLY A 98 -14.12 24.37 -7.99
CA GLY A 98 -15.51 24.43 -8.45
C GLY A 98 -16.56 23.84 -7.50
N ASP A 99 -16.15 23.12 -6.43
CA ASP A 99 -17.04 22.63 -5.37
C ASP A 99 -17.30 23.69 -4.27
N THR A 100 -17.15 24.99 -4.58
CA THR A 100 -17.42 26.11 -3.66
C THR A 100 -18.90 26.39 -3.48
#